data_AF-A0A416RCP5-F1
#
_entry.id   AF-A0A416RCP5-F1
#
_cell.length_a   1.000
_cell.length_b   1.000
_cell.length_c   1.000
_cell.angle_alpha   90.00
_cell.angle_beta   90.00
_cell.angle_gamma   90.00
#
_symmetry.space_group_name_H-M   'P 1'
#
loop_
_entity.id
_entity.type
_entity.pdbx_description
1 polymer ?
#
loop_
_entity_poly.entity_id
_entity_poly.type
_entity_poly.pdbx_seq_one_letter_code
_entity_poly.pdbx_strand_id
1 'polypeptide(L)'
;MKNENFDIHDITAEVIQNATEQVRRSNESMVPPFPPIKDEWLMYEKMEEFVHLQKQNNEILQDIEKNTANLKILVDLIHNSVENQDQIISIMAEILAMAKANNKDEADSLCKRVMSKISDTVQNVETMIKIMTFAKMFYNIVQSRL
;
A
#
# COMPACT_ATOMS: atom_id res chain seq x y z
N MET A 1 -49.11 11.68 -55.20
CA MET A 1 -49.03 10.50 -54.30
C MET A 1 -47.82 10.69 -53.40
N LYS A 2 -47.93 10.19 -52.17
CA LYS A 2 -47.24 10.61 -50.95
C LYS A 2 -45.70 10.53 -51.02
N ASN A 3 -45.03 11.55 -50.47
CA ASN A 3 -43.62 11.48 -50.08
C ASN A 3 -43.47 10.36 -49.05
N GLU A 4 -42.66 9.36 -49.36
CA GLU A 4 -42.19 8.39 -48.38
C GLU A 4 -41.17 9.12 -47.50
N ASN A 5 -41.57 9.34 -46.25
CA ASN A 5 -40.77 10.00 -45.24
C ASN A 5 -39.64 9.03 -44.86
N PHE A 6 -38.42 9.30 -45.34
CA PHE A 6 -37.25 8.49 -45.04
C PHE A 6 -36.81 8.77 -43.60
N ASP A 7 -37.17 7.88 -42.67
CA ASP A 7 -36.95 8.08 -41.24
C ASP A 7 -35.50 7.70 -40.88
N ILE A 8 -34.67 8.70 -40.61
CA ILE A 8 -33.26 8.55 -40.25
C ILE A 8 -33.11 7.74 -38.95
N HIS A 9 -34.14 7.69 -38.11
CA HIS A 9 -34.12 6.92 -36.87
C HIS A 9 -34.03 5.40 -37.10
N ASP A 10 -34.63 4.86 -38.17
CA ASP A 10 -34.59 3.42 -38.46
C ASP A 10 -33.18 2.94 -38.85
N ILE A 11 -32.44 3.77 -39.57
CA ILE A 11 -31.04 3.48 -39.95
C ILE A 11 -30.16 3.43 -38.70
N THR A 12 -30.38 4.33 -37.74
CA THR A 12 -29.59 4.35 -36.50
C THR A 12 -29.83 3.09 -35.65
N ALA A 13 -31.05 2.58 -35.61
CA ALA A 13 -31.38 1.36 -34.86
C ALA A 13 -30.73 0.11 -35.49
N GLU A 14 -30.79 -0.01 -36.81
CA GLU A 14 -30.20 -1.15 -37.53
C GLU A 14 -28.67 -1.18 -37.41
N VAL A 15 -28.01 -0.01 -37.50
CA VAL A 15 -26.56 0.11 -37.32
C VAL A 15 -26.13 -0.26 -35.90
N ILE A 16 -26.88 0.16 -34.87
CA ILE A 16 -26.61 -0.19 -33.47
C ILE A 16 -26.80 -1.70 -33.24
N GLN A 17 -27.85 -2.29 -33.82
CA GLN A 17 -28.10 -3.71 -33.69
C GLN A 17 -27.00 -4.55 -34.37
N ASN A 18 -26.54 -4.12 -35.55
CA ASN A 18 -25.44 -4.78 -36.27
C ASN A 18 -24.10 -4.66 -35.51
N ALA A 19 -23.80 -3.49 -34.94
CA ALA A 19 -22.62 -3.30 -34.10
C ALA A 19 -22.67 -4.17 -32.84
N THR A 20 -23.83 -4.27 -32.20
CA THR A 20 -24.04 -5.11 -31.01
C THR A 20 -23.85 -6.59 -31.35
N GLU A 21 -24.35 -7.03 -32.50
CA GLU A 21 -24.17 -8.40 -32.99
C GLU A 21 -22.73 -8.71 -33.37
N GLN A 22 -21.99 -7.75 -33.95
CA GLN A 22 -20.55 -7.92 -34.20
C GLN A 22 -19.76 -8.06 -32.90
N VAL A 23 -20.06 -7.24 -31.88
CA VAL A 23 -19.44 -7.35 -30.55
C VAL A 23 -19.77 -8.68 -29.88
N ARG A 24 -21.04 -9.14 -29.95
CA ARG A 24 -21.47 -10.45 -29.43
C ARG A 24 -20.70 -11.60 -30.09
N ARG A 25 -20.60 -11.60 -31.42
CA ARG A 25 -19.85 -12.61 -32.19
C ARG A 25 -18.34 -12.59 -31.89
N SER A 26 -17.77 -11.40 -31.70
CA SER A 26 -16.38 -11.25 -31.28
C SER A 26 -16.14 -11.85 -29.88
N ASN A 27 -17.05 -11.58 -28.93
CA ASN A 27 -16.97 -12.13 -27.58
C ASN A 27 -17.19 -13.65 -27.54
N GLU A 28 -18.06 -14.19 -28.40
CA GLU A 28 -18.24 -15.64 -28.56
C GLU A 28 -17.02 -16.33 -29.17
N SER A 29 -16.27 -15.64 -30.04
CA SER A 29 -14.98 -16.14 -30.57
C SER A 29 -13.82 -16.08 -29.58
N MET A 30 -14.01 -15.38 -28.46
CA MET A 30 -13.06 -15.29 -27.36
C MET A 30 -13.18 -16.46 -26.38
N VAL A 31 -14.19 -17.32 -26.55
CA VAL A 31 -14.25 -18.64 -25.92
C VAL A 31 -13.33 -19.57 -26.73
N PRO A 32 -12.29 -20.18 -26.11
CA PRO A 32 -11.34 -21.00 -26.84
C PRO A 32 -12.06 -22.16 -27.56
N PRO A 33 -11.69 -22.49 -28.82
CA PRO A 33 -12.41 -23.44 -29.66
C PRO A 33 -12.25 -24.92 -29.24
N PHE A 34 -11.69 -25.20 -28.06
CA PHE A 34 -11.49 -26.54 -27.54
C PHE A 34 -12.21 -26.71 -26.20
N PRO A 35 -12.81 -27.89 -25.91
CA PRO A 35 -13.34 -28.17 -24.58
C PRO A 35 -12.18 -28.04 -23.59
N PRO A 36 -12.39 -27.42 -22.41
CA PRO A 36 -11.34 -27.26 -21.43
C PRO A 36 -10.78 -28.64 -21.03
N ILE A 37 -9.51 -28.88 -21.31
CA ILE A 37 -8.76 -29.94 -20.64
C ILE A 37 -8.77 -29.53 -19.16
N LYS A 38 -9.51 -30.26 -18.31
CA LYS A 38 -9.70 -29.91 -16.89
C LYS A 38 -8.38 -29.62 -16.17
N ASP A 39 -7.30 -30.23 -16.62
CA ASP A 39 -5.96 -30.10 -16.06
C ASP A 39 -5.27 -28.77 -16.45
N GLU A 40 -5.61 -28.17 -17.59
CA GLU A 40 -5.05 -26.88 -18.02
C GLU A 40 -5.65 -25.71 -17.24
N TRP A 41 -6.96 -25.70 -17.00
CA TRP A 41 -7.61 -24.69 -16.16
C TRP A 41 -7.15 -24.76 -14.71
N LEU A 42 -6.98 -25.98 -14.19
CA LEU A 42 -6.38 -26.21 -12.88
C LEU A 42 -4.94 -25.69 -12.80
N MET A 43 -4.18 -25.75 -13.91
CA MET A 43 -2.83 -25.20 -13.97
C MET A 43 -2.82 -23.67 -13.93
N TYR A 44 -3.72 -23.01 -14.64
CA TYR A 44 -3.83 -21.54 -14.58
C TYR A 44 -4.24 -21.06 -13.18
N GLU A 45 -5.22 -21.69 -12.56
CA GLU A 45 -5.65 -21.37 -11.19
C GLU A 45 -4.51 -21.56 -10.18
N LYS A 46 -3.78 -22.67 -10.26
CA LYS A 46 -2.60 -22.92 -9.42
C LYS A 46 -1.46 -21.95 -9.68
N MET A 47 -1.28 -21.51 -10.93
CA MET A 47 -0.26 -20.53 -11.28
C MET A 47 -0.62 -19.15 -10.70
N GLU A 48 -1.88 -18.74 -10.79
CA GLU A 48 -2.36 -17.50 -10.18
C GLU A 48 -2.21 -17.52 -8.67
N GLU A 49 -2.59 -18.61 -8.00
CA GLU A 49 -2.39 -18.81 -6.57
C GLU A 49 -0.91 -18.74 -6.19
N PHE A 50 -0.04 -19.41 -6.96
CA PHE A 50 1.40 -19.39 -6.74
C PHE A 50 2.00 -17.99 -6.89
N VAL A 51 1.61 -17.25 -7.94
CA VAL A 51 2.04 -15.86 -8.15
C VAL A 51 1.57 -14.97 -7.01
N HIS A 52 0.33 -15.16 -6.53
CA HIS A 52 -0.21 -14.42 -5.40
C HIS A 52 0.57 -14.69 -4.11
N LEU A 53 0.81 -15.96 -3.79
CA LEU A 53 1.59 -16.37 -2.61
C LEU A 53 3.02 -15.83 -2.67
N GLN A 54 3.67 -15.86 -3.84
CA GLN A 54 5.01 -15.30 -4.00
C GLN A 54 5.05 -13.80 -3.81
N LYS A 55 4.02 -13.09 -4.28
CA LYS A 55 3.87 -11.66 -4.04
C LYS A 55 3.70 -11.36 -2.54
N GLN A 56 2.80 -12.07 -1.87
CA GLN A 56 2.59 -11.94 -0.43
C GLN A 56 3.87 -12.24 0.37
N ASN A 57 4.60 -13.29 0.02
CA ASN A 57 5.86 -13.63 0.67
C ASN A 57 6.90 -12.52 0.49
N ASN A 58 7.00 -11.93 -0.70
CA ASN A 58 7.92 -10.82 -0.95
C ASN A 58 7.54 -9.58 -0.14
N GLU A 59 6.26 -9.23 -0.08
CA GLU A 59 5.75 -8.13 0.75
C GLU A 59 6.09 -8.36 2.24
N ILE A 60 5.87 -9.57 2.75
CA ILE A 60 6.22 -9.95 4.13
C ILE A 60 7.75 -9.84 4.37
N LEU A 61 8.57 -10.32 3.42
CA LEU A 61 10.02 -10.26 3.53
C LEU A 61 10.54 -8.82 3.53
N GLN A 62 9.96 -7.95 2.69
CA GLN A 62 10.27 -6.52 2.67
C GLN A 62 9.88 -5.84 3.98
N ASP A 63 8.72 -6.19 4.55
CA ASP A 63 8.29 -5.69 5.85
C ASP A 63 9.22 -6.17 6.98
N ILE A 64 9.67 -7.42 6.95
CA ILE A 64 10.66 -7.97 7.89
C ILE A 64 12.01 -7.26 7.75
N GLU A 65 12.51 -7.08 6.52
CA GLU A 65 13.76 -6.38 6.24
C GLU A 65 13.69 -4.95 6.79
N LYS A 66 12.61 -4.24 6.47
CA LYS A 66 12.37 -2.88 6.95
C LYS A 66 12.35 -2.84 8.47
N ASN A 67 11.56 -3.69 9.13
CA ASN A 67 11.47 -3.75 10.59
C ASN A 67 12.83 -4.04 11.25
N THR A 68 13.60 -4.97 10.67
CA THR A 68 14.91 -5.38 11.20
C THR A 68 15.96 -4.28 11.01
N ALA A 69 15.92 -3.56 9.88
CA ALA A 69 16.77 -2.39 9.65
C ALA A 69 16.51 -1.28 10.68
N ASN A 70 15.25 -1.06 11.07
CA ASN A 70 14.90 -0.06 12.08
C ASN A 70 15.42 -0.42 13.47
N LEU A 71 15.40 -1.71 13.84
CA LEU A 71 15.97 -2.17 15.11
C LEU A 71 17.49 -1.97 15.14
N LYS A 72 18.18 -2.20 14.02
CA LYS A 72 19.62 -1.91 13.89
C LYS A 72 19.92 -0.42 14.05
N ILE A 73 19.11 0.45 13.46
CA ILE A 73 19.21 1.91 13.65
C ILE A 73 19.08 2.28 15.14
N LEU A 74 18.19 1.61 15.88
CA LEU A 74 18.00 1.81 17.32
C LEU A 74 19.27 1.45 18.11
N VAL A 75 19.88 0.30 17.80
CA VAL A 75 21.14 -0.15 18.42
C VAL A 75 22.29 0.82 18.09
N ASP A 76 22.40 1.24 16.82
CA ASP A 76 23.45 2.16 16.37
C ASP A 76 23.32 3.56 17.00
N LEU A 77 22.09 4.03 17.22
CA LEU A 77 21.80 5.30 17.90
C LEU A 77 22.16 5.25 19.39
N ILE A 78 21.87 4.13 20.04
CA ILE A 78 22.23 3.92 21.46
C ILE A 78 23.74 3.83 21.59
N HIS A 79 24.44 3.12 20.70
CA HIS A 79 25.87 2.86 20.87
C HIS A 79 26.78 4.06 20.58
N ASN A 80 26.37 4.97 19.67
CA ASN A 80 27.23 6.05 19.18
C ASN A 80 26.94 7.44 19.79
N SER A 81 25.98 7.57 20.71
CA SER A 81 25.60 8.87 21.30
C SER A 81 26.05 9.00 22.77
N VAL A 82 27.36 9.14 23.00
CA VAL A 82 27.92 9.19 24.37
C VAL A 82 27.50 10.44 25.16
N GLU A 83 27.23 11.57 24.50
CA GLU A 83 27.02 12.86 25.18
C GLU A 83 25.54 13.18 25.50
N ASN A 84 24.58 12.52 24.84
CA ASN A 84 23.13 12.76 25.02
C ASN A 84 22.32 11.46 25.12
N GLN A 85 22.96 10.36 25.53
CA GLN A 85 22.37 9.01 25.51
C GLN A 85 21.05 8.94 26.30
N ASP A 86 21.01 9.49 27.50
CA ASP A 86 19.82 9.48 28.37
C ASP A 86 18.64 10.24 27.75
N GLN A 87 18.92 11.35 27.07
CA GLN A 87 17.91 12.18 26.43
C GLN A 87 17.39 11.50 25.16
N ILE A 88 18.27 10.87 24.38
CA ILE A 88 17.87 10.06 23.21
C ILE A 88 17.05 8.85 23.65
N ILE A 89 17.43 8.17 24.73
CA ILE A 89 16.65 7.06 25.32
C ILE A 89 15.27 7.57 25.77
N SER A 90 15.19 8.74 26.39
CA SER A 90 13.90 9.36 26.75
C SER A 90 13.04 9.62 25.52
N ILE A 91 13.61 10.16 24.43
CA ILE A 91 12.90 10.39 23.17
C ILE A 91 12.40 9.05 22.60
N MET A 92 13.21 7.99 22.63
CA MET A 92 12.80 6.66 22.18
C MET A 92 11.67 6.08 23.01
N ALA A 93 11.71 6.23 24.34
CA ALA A 93 10.63 5.77 25.22
C ALA A 93 9.31 6.49 24.91
N GLU A 94 9.36 7.79 24.60
CA GLU A 94 8.18 8.57 24.19
C GLU A 94 7.65 8.15 22.82
N ILE A 95 8.54 7.83 21.87
CA ILE A 95 8.15 7.27 20.56
C ILE A 95 7.42 5.93 20.76
N LEU A 96 7.93 5.06 21.62
CA LEU A 96 7.28 3.78 21.93
C LEU A 96 5.95 3.97 22.67
N ALA A 97 5.84 4.99 23.53
CA ALA A 97 4.59 5.33 24.20
C ALA A 97 3.51 5.80 23.22
N MET A 98 3.89 6.44 22.10
CA MET A 98 2.98 6.84 21.03
C MET A 98 2.18 5.66 20.47
N ALA A 99 2.77 4.46 20.45
CA ALA A 99 2.10 3.21 20.04
C ALA A 99 0.82 2.90 20.86
N LYS A 100 0.70 3.49 22.05
CA LYS A 100 -0.41 3.27 22.98
C LYS A 100 -1.51 4.34 22.87
N ALA A 101 -1.40 5.31 21.96
CA ALA A 101 -2.41 6.34 21.78
C ALA A 101 -3.78 5.72 21.43
N ASN A 102 -4.85 6.31 21.97
CA ASN A 102 -6.21 5.78 21.86
C ASN A 102 -7.05 6.49 20.79
N ASN A 103 -6.61 7.66 20.33
CA ASN A 103 -7.29 8.46 19.32
C ASN A 103 -6.28 9.30 18.51
N LYS A 104 -6.74 9.82 17.37
CA LYS A 104 -5.88 10.56 16.42
C LYS A 104 -5.31 11.83 17.02
N ASP A 105 -6.12 12.58 17.79
CA ASP A 105 -5.68 13.83 18.41
C ASP A 105 -4.55 13.62 19.44
N GLU A 106 -4.62 12.53 20.21
CA GLU A 106 -3.59 12.11 21.14
C GLU A 106 -2.30 11.71 20.41
N ALA A 107 -2.42 10.94 19.32
CA ALA A 107 -1.28 10.53 18.49
C ALA A 107 -0.58 11.75 17.86
N ASP A 108 -1.33 12.70 17.31
CA ASP A 108 -0.83 13.93 16.71
C ASP A 108 -0.10 14.79 17.75
N SER A 109 -0.67 14.92 18.94
CA SER A 109 -0.09 15.69 20.04
C SER A 109 1.21 15.09 20.55
N LEU A 110 1.28 13.75 20.65
CA LEU A 110 2.50 13.02 21.03
C LEU A 110 3.57 13.14 19.94
N CYS A 111 3.18 13.02 18.67
CA CYS A 111 4.09 13.17 17.54
C CYS A 111 4.73 14.56 17.52
N LYS A 112 3.93 15.63 17.65
CA LYS A 112 4.44 17.02 17.72
C LYS A 112 5.43 17.22 18.87
N ARG A 113 5.12 16.66 20.04
CA ARG A 113 6.00 16.75 21.23
C ARG A 113 7.34 16.05 21.00
N VAL A 114 7.31 14.84 20.45
CA VAL A 114 8.51 14.08 20.09
C VAL A 114 9.35 14.86 19.07
N MET A 115 8.73 15.42 18.03
CA MET A 115 9.45 16.19 17.02
C MET A 115 10.10 17.46 17.60
N SER A 116 9.44 18.16 18.52
CA SER A 116 10.04 19.29 19.24
C SER A 116 11.26 18.84 20.04
N LYS A 117 11.13 17.79 20.85
CA LYS A 117 12.24 17.28 21.67
C LYS A 117 13.44 16.83 20.84
N ILE A 118 13.20 16.19 19.70
CA ILE A 118 14.26 15.84 18.74
C ILE A 118 14.99 17.10 18.27
N SER A 119 14.25 18.14 17.87
CA SER A 119 14.84 19.40 17.41
C SER A 119 15.65 20.11 18.49
N ASP A 120 15.19 20.06 19.75
CA ASP A 120 15.83 20.77 20.87
C ASP A 120 17.07 20.02 21.41
N THR A 121 17.05 18.69 21.31
CA THR A 121 18.06 17.81 21.95
C THR A 121 19.15 17.39 20.97
N VAL A 122 18.78 17.06 19.73
CA VAL A 122 19.65 16.35 18.81
C VAL A 122 20.31 17.33 17.86
N GLN A 123 21.58 17.67 18.11
CA GLN A 123 22.33 18.61 17.27
C GLN A 123 22.90 17.96 16.00
N ASN A 124 23.13 16.65 16.02
CA ASN A 124 23.62 15.92 14.85
C ASN A 124 22.46 15.63 13.87
N VAL A 125 22.55 16.18 12.66
CA VAL A 125 21.51 16.06 11.63
C VAL A 125 21.24 14.60 11.23
N GLU A 126 22.27 13.76 11.13
CA GLU A 126 22.10 12.35 10.76
C GLU A 126 21.35 11.57 11.86
N THR A 127 21.74 11.77 13.12
CA THR A 127 21.02 11.21 14.29
C THR A 127 19.57 11.70 14.31
N MET A 128 19.36 12.99 14.03
CA MET A 128 18.03 13.60 13.99
C MET A 128 17.13 12.93 12.94
N ILE A 129 17.64 12.74 11.72
CA ILE A 129 16.93 12.07 10.62
C ILE A 129 16.55 10.63 11.01
N LYS A 130 17.47 9.89 11.63
CA LYS A 130 17.23 8.50 12.06
C LYS A 130 16.11 8.44 13.12
N ILE A 131 16.15 9.29 14.14
CA ILE A 131 15.12 9.32 15.20
C ILE A 131 13.77 9.79 14.64
N MET A 132 13.74 10.79 13.76
CA MET A 132 12.51 11.23 13.09
C MET A 132 11.88 10.13 12.21
N THR A 133 12.70 9.37 11.49
CA THR A 133 12.24 8.24 10.67
C THR A 133 11.56 7.19 11.55
N PHE A 134 12.16 6.92 12.71
CA PHE A 134 11.58 6.02 13.71
C PHE A 134 10.26 6.55 14.30
N ALA A 135 10.20 7.83 14.66
CA ALA A 135 8.98 8.47 15.15
C ALA A 135 7.83 8.42 14.12
N LYS A 136 8.13 8.70 12.84
CA LYS A 136 7.15 8.59 11.74
C LYS A 136 6.61 7.18 11.56
N MET A 137 7.44 6.16 11.75
CA MET A 137 7.00 4.78 11.67
C MET A 137 5.93 4.45 12.70
N PHE A 138 6.19 4.78 13.96
CA PHE A 138 5.24 4.53 15.04
C PHE A 138 3.96 5.33 14.88
N TYR A 139 4.07 6.57 14.43
CA TYR A 139 2.91 7.38 14.08
C TYR A 139 2.06 6.73 12.97
N ASN A 140 2.68 6.20 11.91
CA ASN A 140 1.97 5.51 10.84
C ASN A 140 1.28 4.21 11.32
N ILE A 141 1.93 3.44 12.20
CA ILE A 141 1.34 2.24 12.82
C ILE A 141 0.09 2.60 13.64
N VAL A 142 0.13 3.74 14.35
CA VAL A 142 -1.00 4.22 15.14
C VAL A 142 -2.13 4.70 14.22
N GLN A 143 -1.80 5.46 13.16
CA GLN A 143 -2.79 5.95 12.19
C GLN A 143 -3.46 4.84 11.38
N SER A 144 -2.80 3.71 11.13
CA SER A 144 -3.43 2.57 10.46
C SER A 144 -4.42 1.80 11.34
N ARG A 145 -4.32 1.96 12.67
CA ARG A 145 -5.18 1.31 13.67
C ARG A 145 -6.36 2.18 14.12
N LEU A 146 -6.22 3.51 14.12
CA LEU A 146 -7.21 4.49 14.62
C LEU A 146 -8.06 5.11 13.52
#